data_AF-B0DZM0-F1
#
_entry.id   AF-B0DZM0-F1
#
_cell.length_a   1.000
_cell.length_b   1.000
_cell.length_c   1.000
_cell.angle_alpha   90.00
_cell.angle_beta   90.00
_cell.angle_gamma   90.00
#
_symmetry.space_group_name_H-M   'P 1'
#
loop_
_entity.id
_entity.type
_entity.pdbx_description
1 polymer ?
#
loop_
_entity_poly.entity_id
_entity_poly.type
_entity_poly.pdbx_seq_one_letter_code
_entity_poly.pdbx_strand_id
1 'polypeptide(L)'
;MLPVDPLIFFGGIDGKLPGKSLEDSQGIRDLLWRWSAPHVQGLWVNLPTMIDSFPQVRLTPEYIHELTVDSVKYYSVPSVLLEEIAQLYLAMYQILRAFQTLLGEGDRQLFAFDPEWKMLHLLAWHTNKKDILLTFVVLQRRCQVCNSHIKEYFNAMRKIFLQSDEQQSVSTLYSTRPSVRSRFGQDEAHEEVGKLLLRSDYEAEVPAAYRDGVSRNGSCRSSR
;
A
#
# COMPACT_ATOMS: atom_id res chain seq x y z
N MET A 1 26.85 -18.44 -0.38
CA MET A 1 25.73 -19.32 -0.74
C MET A 1 24.79 -18.48 -1.58
N LEU A 2 24.58 -18.82 -2.85
CA LEU A 2 23.61 -18.07 -3.68
C LEU A 2 22.21 -18.28 -3.08
N PRO A 3 21.38 -17.24 -3.00
CA PRO A 3 20.08 -17.38 -2.40
C PRO A 3 19.22 -18.28 -3.31
N VAL A 4 18.50 -19.23 -2.70
CA VAL A 4 17.69 -20.24 -3.39
C VAL A 4 16.67 -19.57 -4.30
N ASP A 5 16.51 -20.04 -5.54
CA ASP A 5 15.55 -19.47 -6.50
C ASP A 5 14.12 -19.50 -5.90
N PRO A 6 13.48 -18.33 -5.68
CA PRO A 6 12.17 -18.27 -5.03
C PRO A 6 11.06 -18.93 -5.84
N LEU A 7 11.27 -19.19 -7.15
CA LEU A 7 10.31 -19.90 -7.99
C LEU A 7 10.07 -21.35 -7.55
N ILE A 8 11.01 -21.96 -6.82
CA ILE A 8 10.87 -23.35 -6.35
C ILE A 8 9.60 -23.54 -5.50
N PHE A 9 9.21 -22.52 -4.72
CA PHE A 9 7.98 -22.54 -3.91
C PHE A 9 6.68 -22.44 -4.72
N PHE A 10 6.82 -22.29 -6.04
CA PHE A 10 5.74 -22.20 -7.03
C PHE A 10 5.87 -23.29 -8.10
N GLY A 11 6.69 -24.32 -7.86
CA GLY A 11 6.88 -25.45 -8.78
C GLY A 11 7.88 -25.16 -9.91
N GLY A 12 8.68 -24.10 -9.79
CA GLY A 12 9.71 -23.78 -10.78
C GLY A 12 10.85 -24.79 -10.79
N ILE A 13 11.30 -25.16 -11.99
CA ILE A 13 12.44 -26.06 -12.23
C ILE A 13 13.39 -25.34 -13.19
N ASP A 14 14.69 -25.32 -12.88
CA ASP A 14 15.74 -24.63 -13.64
C ASP A 14 15.38 -23.18 -13.98
N GLY A 15 14.72 -22.52 -13.02
CA GLY A 15 14.33 -21.13 -13.14
C GLY A 15 13.16 -20.85 -14.07
N LYS A 16 12.37 -21.86 -14.42
CA LYS A 16 11.17 -21.73 -15.24
C LYS A 16 9.94 -22.23 -14.49
N LEU A 17 8.86 -21.44 -14.49
CA LEU A 17 7.58 -21.85 -13.93
C LEU A 17 6.80 -22.77 -14.89
N PRO A 18 5.97 -23.68 -14.36
CA PRO A 18 5.10 -24.52 -15.17
C PRO A 18 4.19 -23.69 -16.09
N GLY A 19 4.12 -24.04 -17.38
CA GLY A 19 3.22 -23.39 -18.33
C GLY A 19 3.52 -21.92 -18.66
N LYS A 20 4.70 -21.39 -18.27
CA LYS A 20 5.10 -20.00 -18.52
C LYS A 20 6.37 -19.89 -19.36
N SER A 21 6.53 -18.74 -20.03
CA SER A 21 7.78 -18.40 -20.71
C SER A 21 8.90 -18.15 -19.70
N LEU A 22 10.16 -18.15 -20.16
CA LEU A 22 11.30 -17.78 -19.31
C LEU A 22 11.22 -16.32 -18.86
N GLU A 23 10.74 -15.44 -19.74
CA GLU A 23 10.55 -14.02 -19.45
C GLU A 23 9.49 -13.79 -18.36
N ASP A 24 8.33 -14.43 -18.47
CA ASP A 24 7.29 -14.37 -17.43
C ASP A 24 7.80 -14.94 -16.10
N SER A 25 8.56 -16.03 -16.16
CA SER A 25 9.17 -16.65 -14.99
C SER A 25 10.17 -15.70 -14.31
N GLN A 26 10.95 -14.96 -15.10
CA GLN A 26 11.86 -13.93 -14.60
C GLN A 26 11.09 -12.78 -13.93
N GLY A 27 10.00 -12.30 -14.55
CA GLY A 27 9.16 -11.26 -13.94
C GLY A 27 8.58 -11.67 -12.59
N ILE A 28 8.13 -12.92 -12.46
CA ILE A 28 7.64 -13.47 -11.19
C ILE A 28 8.78 -13.66 -10.18
N ARG A 29 9.97 -14.06 -10.64
CA ARG A 29 11.15 -14.15 -9.77
C ARG A 29 11.52 -12.78 -9.19
N ASP A 30 11.54 -11.74 -10.01
CA ASP A 30 11.89 -10.38 -9.60
C ASP A 30 10.87 -9.82 -8.60
N LEU A 31 9.58 -10.13 -8.79
CA LEU A 31 8.51 -9.85 -7.84
C LEU A 31 8.77 -10.50 -6.48
N LEU A 32 9.11 -11.80 -6.48
CA LEU A 32 9.38 -12.55 -5.24
C LEU A 32 10.65 -12.05 -4.54
N TRP A 33 11.68 -11.67 -5.30
CA TRP A 33 12.87 -11.04 -4.72
C TRP A 33 12.54 -9.70 -4.09
N ARG A 34 11.77 -8.84 -4.76
CA ARG A 34 11.37 -7.54 -4.19
C ARG A 34 10.59 -7.69 -2.88
N TRP A 35 9.84 -8.77 -2.74
CA TRP A 35 9.13 -9.10 -1.51
C TRP A 35 10.04 -9.61 -0.39
N SER A 36 11.00 -10.48 -0.70
CA SER A 36 11.70 -11.30 0.30
C SER A 36 13.18 -10.95 0.51
N ALA A 37 13.81 -10.24 -0.43
CA ALA A 37 15.21 -9.86 -0.35
C ALA A 37 15.42 -8.64 0.56
N PRO A 38 16.63 -8.49 1.13
CA PRO A 38 17.06 -7.24 1.75
C PRO A 38 17.00 -6.08 0.76
N HIS A 39 16.62 -4.91 1.26
CA HIS A 39 16.70 -3.67 0.48
C HIS A 39 18.16 -3.35 0.13
N VAL A 40 18.41 -2.83 -1.06
CA VAL A 40 19.78 -2.54 -1.54
C VAL A 40 20.52 -1.52 -0.67
N GLN A 41 19.80 -0.59 -0.05
CA GLN A 41 20.35 0.40 0.89
C GLN A 41 20.24 -0.06 2.36
N GLY A 42 19.83 -1.30 2.63
CA GLY A 42 19.73 -1.82 4.00
C GLY A 42 18.55 -1.28 4.82
N LEU A 43 17.55 -0.64 4.19
CA LEU A 43 16.35 -0.12 4.86
C LEU A 43 15.53 -1.22 5.54
N TRP A 44 15.57 -2.44 5.01
CA TRP A 44 14.89 -3.59 5.59
C TRP A 44 15.55 -4.91 5.17
N VAL A 45 15.34 -5.95 5.99
CA VAL A 45 15.80 -7.32 5.72
C VAL A 45 14.89 -8.05 4.74
N ASN A 46 13.59 -7.72 4.75
CA ASN A 46 12.59 -8.09 3.75
C ASN A 46 11.39 -7.14 3.88
N LEU A 47 10.61 -7.00 2.82
CA LEU A 47 9.52 -6.03 2.78
C LEU A 47 8.41 -6.29 3.83
N PRO A 48 7.96 -7.54 4.08
CA PRO A 48 6.99 -7.83 5.12
C PRO A 48 7.38 -7.32 6.51
N THR A 49 8.63 -7.52 6.91
CA THR A 49 9.10 -7.07 8.24
C THR A 49 9.04 -5.55 8.38
N MET A 50 9.39 -4.80 7.32
CA MET A 50 9.26 -3.34 7.32
C MET A 50 7.81 -2.89 7.44
N ILE A 51 6.91 -3.54 6.70
CA ILE A 51 5.48 -3.22 6.76
C ILE A 51 4.92 -3.50 8.16
N ASP A 52 5.31 -4.61 8.78
CA ASP A 52 4.83 -5.01 10.10
C ASP A 52 5.40 -4.10 11.21
N SER A 53 6.60 -3.54 11.02
CA SER A 53 7.20 -2.57 11.96
C SER A 53 6.71 -1.14 11.77
N PHE A 54 6.30 -0.74 10.56
CA PHE A 54 5.95 0.65 10.25
C PHE A 54 4.87 1.26 11.18
N PRO A 55 3.81 0.56 11.59
CA PRO A 55 2.83 1.05 12.58
C PRO A 55 3.42 1.42 13.95
N GLN A 56 4.61 0.92 14.29
CA GLN A 56 5.29 1.23 15.55
C GLN A 56 6.00 2.58 15.51
N VAL A 57 6.25 3.12 14.31
CA VAL A 57 6.83 4.45 14.13
C VAL A 57 5.79 5.48 14.54
N ARG A 58 6.15 6.39 15.46
CA ARG A 58 5.26 7.45 15.93
C ARG A 58 5.71 8.79 15.38
N LEU A 59 4.85 9.40 14.58
CA LEU A 59 5.00 10.81 14.20
C LEU A 59 4.25 11.67 15.22
N THR A 60 4.99 12.49 15.96
CA THR A 60 4.41 13.49 16.86
C THR A 60 4.53 14.89 16.24
N PRO A 61 3.72 15.86 16.68
CA PRO A 61 3.78 17.21 16.12
C PRO A 61 5.19 17.82 16.19
N GLU A 62 5.98 17.51 17.21
CA GLU A 62 7.30 18.09 17.43
C GLU A 62 8.32 17.67 16.35
N TYR A 63 8.09 16.54 15.68
CA TYR A 63 8.95 16.04 14.60
C TYR A 63 8.62 16.61 13.22
N ILE A 64 7.56 17.41 13.09
CA ILE A 64 7.19 18.03 11.82
C ILE A 64 7.91 19.37 11.67
N HIS A 65 8.66 19.52 10.58
CA HIS A 65 9.40 20.72 10.25
C HIS A 65 8.51 21.80 9.66
N GLU A 66 8.75 23.04 10.08
CA GLU A 66 8.12 24.22 9.51
C GLU A 66 9.02 24.80 8.42
N LEU A 67 8.41 25.20 7.30
CA LEU A 67 9.05 25.81 6.14
C LEU A 67 8.25 27.04 5.74
N THR A 68 8.91 28.12 5.35
CA THR A 68 8.24 29.31 4.80
C THR A 68 8.68 29.50 3.36
N VAL A 69 7.72 29.47 2.44
CA VAL A 69 7.93 29.66 0.99
C VAL A 69 6.98 30.75 0.54
N ASP A 70 7.49 31.81 -0.07
CA ASP A 70 6.69 32.93 -0.59
C ASP A 70 5.68 33.51 0.44
N SER A 71 6.11 33.65 1.70
CA SER A 71 5.28 34.09 2.84
C SER A 71 4.16 33.14 3.25
N VAL A 72 4.07 31.95 2.64
CA VAL A 72 3.16 30.88 3.04
C VAL A 72 3.90 29.90 3.93
N LYS A 73 3.27 29.54 5.06
CA LYS A 73 3.80 28.55 5.99
C LYS A 73 3.38 27.14 5.55
N TYR A 74 4.37 26.28 5.40
CA TYR A 74 4.22 24.86 5.11
C TYR A 74 4.83 24.02 6.22
N TYR A 75 4.40 22.77 6.28
CA TYR A 75 4.87 21.77 7.21
C TYR A 75 5.28 20.52 6.43
N SER A 76 6.30 19.82 6.90
CA SER A 76 6.82 18.59 6.26
C SER A 76 7.33 17.60 7.29
N VAL A 77 7.30 16.32 6.97
CA VAL A 77 8.04 15.31 7.74
C VAL A 77 9.54 15.40 7.46
N PRO A 78 10.43 14.88 8.34
CA PRO A 78 11.86 14.83 8.07
C PRO A 78 12.16 14.11 6.75
N SER A 79 13.12 14.61 5.97
CA SER A 79 13.44 14.06 4.64
C SER A 79 13.80 12.58 4.68
N VAL A 80 14.57 12.16 5.70
CA VAL A 80 14.94 10.76 5.92
C VAL A 80 13.69 9.88 6.11
N LEU A 81 12.73 10.33 6.91
CA LEU A 81 11.47 9.60 7.11
C LEU A 81 10.64 9.57 5.82
N LEU A 82 10.59 10.68 5.08
CA LEU A 82 9.89 10.73 3.80
C LEU A 82 10.50 9.76 2.79
N GLU A 83 11.83 9.67 2.70
CA GLU A 83 12.56 8.76 1.83
C GLU A 83 12.29 7.30 2.20
N GLU A 84 12.34 6.94 3.49
CA GLU A 84 12.03 5.59 3.96
C GLU A 84 10.59 5.18 3.58
N ILE A 85 9.62 6.06 3.79
CA ILE A 85 8.23 5.84 3.39
C ILE A 85 8.12 5.75 1.87
N ALA A 86 8.77 6.63 1.12
CA ALA A 86 8.74 6.60 -0.34
C ALA A 86 9.29 5.28 -0.91
N GLN A 87 10.37 4.76 -0.33
CA GLN A 87 10.95 3.47 -0.72
C GLN A 87 10.01 2.30 -0.41
N LEU A 88 9.42 2.28 0.80
CA LEU A 88 8.40 1.31 1.17
C LEU A 88 7.23 1.35 0.16
N TYR A 89 6.79 2.55 -0.20
CA TYR A 89 5.68 2.77 -1.10
C TYR A 89 5.98 2.30 -2.52
N LEU A 90 7.15 2.67 -3.03
CA LEU A 90 7.63 2.25 -4.33
C LEU A 90 7.69 0.73 -4.45
N ALA A 91 8.24 0.05 -3.44
CA ALA A 91 8.34 -1.41 -3.42
C ALA A 91 6.97 -2.08 -3.48
N MET A 92 6.01 -1.60 -2.68
CA MET A 92 4.64 -2.14 -2.65
C MET A 92 3.89 -1.86 -3.96
N TYR A 93 4.03 -0.65 -4.51
CA TYR A 93 3.43 -0.27 -5.78
C TYR A 93 3.96 -1.13 -6.94
N GLN A 94 5.28 -1.34 -7.01
CA GLN A 94 5.90 -2.20 -8.03
C GLN A 94 5.39 -3.64 -7.97
N ILE A 95 5.18 -4.18 -6.77
CA ILE A 95 4.61 -5.51 -6.58
C ILE A 95 3.16 -5.56 -7.08
N LEU A 96 2.33 -4.60 -6.68
CA LEU A 96 0.93 -4.53 -7.14
C LEU A 96 0.84 -4.39 -8.66
N ARG A 97 1.67 -3.53 -9.27
CA ARG A 97 1.75 -3.37 -10.74
C ARG A 97 2.15 -4.66 -11.43
N ALA A 98 3.14 -5.38 -10.91
CA ALA A 98 3.56 -6.65 -11.47
C ALA A 98 2.45 -7.71 -11.39
N PHE A 99 1.68 -7.78 -10.29
CA PHE A 99 0.48 -8.63 -10.25
C PHE A 99 -0.57 -8.23 -11.30
N GLN A 100 -0.70 -6.94 -11.59
CA GLN A 100 -1.62 -6.39 -12.58
C GLN A 100 -1.27 -6.92 -13.98
N THR A 101 0.01 -6.89 -14.33
CA THR A 101 0.53 -7.44 -15.58
C THR A 101 0.38 -8.97 -15.64
N LEU A 102 0.69 -9.67 -14.54
CA LEU A 102 0.72 -11.14 -14.50
C LEU A 102 -0.66 -11.81 -14.51
N LEU A 103 -1.67 -11.17 -13.91
CA LEU A 103 -3.02 -11.74 -13.77
C LEU A 103 -3.95 -11.45 -14.96
N GLY A 104 -3.50 -10.64 -15.93
CA GLY A 104 -4.23 -10.33 -17.16
C GLY A 104 -5.36 -9.30 -16.98
N GLU A 105 -5.55 -8.49 -18.03
CA GLU A 105 -6.59 -7.45 -18.12
C GLU A 105 -7.99 -8.06 -18.05
N GLY A 106 -8.71 -7.75 -16.99
CA GLY A 106 -10.15 -7.91 -16.99
C GLY A 106 -10.72 -7.21 -15.78
N ASP A 107 -10.97 -5.90 -15.88
CA ASP A 107 -11.70 -5.00 -14.94
C ASP A 107 -11.45 -5.16 -13.42
N ARG A 108 -10.48 -6.00 -13.04
CA ARG A 108 -10.14 -6.36 -11.69
C ARG A 108 -9.22 -5.27 -11.18
N GLN A 109 -9.84 -4.26 -10.59
CA GLN A 109 -9.11 -3.27 -9.82
C GLN A 109 -8.39 -3.97 -8.68
N LEU A 110 -7.07 -4.16 -8.85
CA LEU A 110 -6.17 -4.45 -7.73
C LEU A 110 -6.27 -3.34 -6.70
N PHE A 111 -5.81 -3.65 -5.49
CA PHE A 111 -5.76 -2.66 -4.42
C PHE A 111 -5.04 -1.38 -4.87
N ALA A 112 -5.77 -0.27 -4.90
CA ALA A 112 -5.24 1.04 -5.27
C ALA A 112 -4.56 1.66 -4.05
N PHE A 113 -3.23 1.59 -3.95
CA PHE A 113 -2.51 1.93 -2.72
C PHE A 113 -2.46 3.43 -2.42
N ASP A 114 -1.83 4.25 -3.25
CA ASP A 114 -1.84 5.72 -3.14
C ASP A 114 -1.89 6.31 -4.55
N PRO A 115 -3.08 6.39 -5.16
CA PRO A 115 -3.24 6.91 -6.51
C PRO A 115 -2.59 8.29 -6.65
N GLU A 116 -1.78 8.45 -7.69
CA GLU A 116 -1.05 9.70 -7.98
C GLU A 116 -0.13 10.18 -6.84
N TRP A 117 0.23 9.30 -5.91
CA TRP A 117 1.11 9.62 -4.77
C TRP A 117 0.54 10.73 -3.88
N LYS A 118 -0.79 10.88 -3.84
CA LYS A 118 -1.48 11.98 -3.16
C LYS A 118 -1.11 12.08 -1.68
N MET A 119 -1.08 10.96 -0.98
CA MET A 119 -0.76 10.94 0.44
C MET A 119 0.75 11.10 0.70
N LEU A 120 1.60 10.58 -0.18
CA LEU A 120 3.04 10.84 -0.10
C LEU A 120 3.34 12.35 -0.27
N HIS A 121 2.64 13.03 -1.18
CA HIS A 121 2.74 14.49 -1.34
C HIS A 121 2.29 15.23 -0.08
N LEU A 122 1.20 14.81 0.56
CA LEU A 122 0.74 15.40 1.82
C LEU A 122 1.81 15.30 2.93
N LEU A 123 2.54 14.18 3.02
CA LEU A 123 3.64 14.07 3.98
C LEU A 123 4.83 14.97 3.63
N ALA A 124 5.11 15.12 2.33
CA ALA A 124 6.22 15.92 1.85
C ALA A 124 6.03 17.40 2.16
N TRP A 125 4.82 17.91 1.99
CA TRP A 125 4.49 19.29 2.32
C TRP A 125 2.97 19.51 2.41
N HIS A 126 2.53 20.25 3.44
CA HIS A 126 1.15 20.70 3.57
C HIS A 126 1.03 21.95 4.44
N THR A 127 0.00 22.77 4.24
CA THR A 127 -0.23 23.99 5.06
C THR A 127 -0.86 23.68 6.43
N ASN A 128 -1.35 22.46 6.62
CA ASN A 128 -1.94 22.01 7.88
C ASN A 128 -1.19 20.80 8.44
N LYS A 129 -0.55 21.02 9.60
CA LYS A 129 0.20 20.02 10.37
C LYS A 129 -0.64 18.81 10.78
N LYS A 130 -1.93 19.01 11.07
CA LYS A 130 -2.82 17.93 11.49
C LYS A 130 -3.09 16.95 10.35
N ASP A 131 -3.22 17.45 9.12
CA ASP A 131 -3.43 16.60 7.95
C ASP A 131 -2.22 15.73 7.68
N ILE A 132 -1.00 16.20 7.92
CA ILE A 132 0.23 15.40 7.85
C ILE A 132 0.17 14.25 8.86
N LEU A 133 -0.18 14.53 10.12
CA LEU A 133 -0.27 13.53 11.19
C LEU A 133 -1.34 12.47 10.88
N LEU A 134 -2.51 12.90 10.40
CA LEU A 134 -3.59 11.99 10.01
C LEU A 134 -3.20 11.15 8.79
N THR A 135 -2.58 11.77 7.80
CA THR A 135 -2.09 11.08 6.60
C THR A 135 -1.09 10.00 6.97
N PHE A 136 -0.16 10.29 7.88
CA PHE A 136 0.83 9.32 8.34
C PHE A 136 0.17 8.06 8.94
N VAL A 137 -0.83 8.23 9.82
CA VAL A 137 -1.58 7.10 10.40
C VAL A 137 -2.35 6.32 9.34
N VAL A 138 -3.01 7.03 8.42
CA VAL A 138 -3.71 6.39 7.30
C VAL A 138 -2.74 5.58 6.45
N LEU A 139 -1.56 6.11 6.15
CA LEU A 139 -0.54 5.41 5.37
C LEU A 139 -0.03 4.15 6.06
N GLN A 140 0.20 4.20 7.38
CA GLN A 140 0.57 3.01 8.15
C GLN A 140 -0.48 1.90 8.01
N ARG A 141 -1.76 2.25 8.16
CA ARG A 141 -2.86 1.29 8.02
C ARG A 141 -2.98 0.76 6.58
N ARG A 142 -2.83 1.62 5.58
CA ARG A 142 -2.86 1.23 4.17
C ARG A 142 -1.73 0.25 3.84
N CYS A 143 -0.54 0.42 4.41
CA CYS A 143 0.56 -0.53 4.24
C CYS A 143 0.15 -1.93 4.73
N GLN A 144 -0.47 -2.03 5.90
CA GLN A 144 -0.93 -3.33 6.45
C GLN A 144 -2.00 -3.99 5.57
N VAL A 145 -2.97 -3.20 5.08
CA VAL A 145 -4.03 -3.70 4.19
C VAL A 145 -3.42 -4.18 2.87
N CYS A 146 -2.50 -3.42 2.29
CA CYS A 146 -1.79 -3.81 1.09
C CYS A 146 -0.92 -5.07 1.29
N ASN A 147 -0.24 -5.21 2.43
CA ASN A 147 0.50 -6.43 2.80
C ASN A 147 -0.40 -7.67 2.74
N SER A 148 -1.61 -7.55 3.29
CA SER A 148 -2.60 -8.63 3.28
C SER A 148 -3.01 -9.00 1.85
N HIS A 149 -3.30 -8.01 0.99
CA HIS A 149 -3.62 -8.26 -0.42
C HIS A 149 -2.45 -8.88 -1.19
N ILE A 150 -1.22 -8.43 -0.97
CA ILE A 150 -0.03 -9.02 -1.61
C ILE A 150 0.12 -10.50 -1.20
N LYS A 151 -0.06 -10.82 0.09
CA LYS A 151 -0.05 -12.21 0.58
C LYS A 151 -1.16 -13.05 -0.08
N GLU A 152 -2.36 -12.50 -0.24
CA GLU A 152 -3.47 -13.14 -0.95
C GLU A 152 -3.12 -13.42 -2.42
N TYR A 153 -2.51 -12.46 -3.13
CA TYR A 153 -2.09 -12.64 -4.52
C TYR A 153 -0.99 -13.69 -4.67
N PHE A 154 0.01 -13.73 -3.77
CA PHE A 154 1.00 -14.80 -3.76
C PHE A 154 0.38 -16.17 -3.50
N ASN A 155 -0.59 -16.25 -2.58
CA ASN A 155 -1.30 -17.50 -2.32
C ASN A 155 -2.13 -17.96 -3.53
N ALA A 156 -2.80 -17.03 -4.22
CA ALA A 156 -3.54 -17.33 -5.44
C ALA A 156 -2.60 -17.82 -6.55
N MET A 157 -1.47 -17.13 -6.75
CA MET A 157 -0.44 -17.52 -7.71
C MET A 157 0.12 -18.92 -7.40
N ARG A 158 0.40 -19.22 -6.13
CA ARG A 158 0.86 -20.54 -5.69
C ARG A 158 -0.17 -21.62 -6.05
N LYS A 159 -1.46 -21.38 -5.81
CA LYS A 159 -2.52 -22.33 -6.20
C LYS A 159 -2.54 -22.56 -7.70
N ILE A 160 -2.47 -21.50 -8.51
CA ILE A 160 -2.49 -21.60 -9.98
C ILE A 160 -1.33 -22.44 -10.51
N PHE A 161 -0.11 -22.26 -10.00
CA PHE A 161 1.05 -23.00 -10.51
C PHE A 161 1.20 -24.41 -9.95
N LEU A 162 0.71 -24.67 -8.74
CA LEU A 162 0.82 -25.99 -8.09
C LEU A 162 -0.39 -26.91 -8.34
N GLN A 163 -1.56 -26.39 -8.70
CA GLN A 163 -2.76 -27.18 -9.01
C GLN A 163 -3.01 -27.17 -10.52
N SER A 164 -2.47 -28.18 -11.20
CA SER A 164 -2.44 -28.25 -12.67
C SER A 164 -3.72 -28.79 -13.34
N ASP A 165 -4.87 -29.00 -12.65
CA ASP A 165 -5.96 -29.79 -13.28
C ASP A 165 -7.43 -29.47 -13.00
N GLU A 166 -7.83 -28.38 -12.31
CA GLU A 166 -9.26 -28.08 -12.20
C GLU A 166 -9.59 -26.60 -12.46
N GLN A 167 -10.51 -26.38 -13.39
CA GLN A 167 -11.17 -25.11 -13.69
C GLN A 167 -11.67 -24.46 -12.39
N GLN A 168 -10.90 -23.54 -11.80
CA GLN A 168 -11.38 -22.76 -10.67
C GLN A 168 -11.62 -21.31 -11.06
N SER A 169 -12.91 -20.99 -11.12
CA SER A 169 -13.45 -19.64 -11.12
C SER A 169 -12.93 -18.88 -9.89
N VAL A 170 -12.00 -17.97 -10.13
CA VAL A 170 -11.43 -17.07 -9.12
C VAL A 170 -12.45 -15.98 -8.80
N SER A 171 -13.48 -16.35 -8.04
CA SER A 171 -14.54 -15.47 -7.55
C SER A 171 -14.51 -15.54 -6.02
N THR A 172 -13.78 -14.62 -5.39
CA THR A 172 -13.86 -14.19 -3.96
C THR A 172 -12.58 -13.47 -3.46
N LEU A 173 -11.70 -12.96 -4.33
CA LEU A 173 -10.45 -12.27 -3.94
C LEU A 173 -10.62 -10.81 -3.43
N TYR A 174 -11.82 -10.36 -3.14
CA TYR A 174 -12.13 -8.92 -3.20
C TYR A 174 -12.76 -8.38 -1.91
N SER A 175 -12.00 -8.38 -0.81
CA SER A 175 -12.38 -7.62 0.39
C SER A 175 -12.02 -6.13 0.26
N THR A 176 -12.94 -5.40 -0.36
CA THR A 176 -13.20 -3.96 -0.16
C THR A 176 -14.48 -3.69 -0.94
N ARG A 177 -15.52 -3.15 -0.31
CA ARG A 177 -16.86 -3.00 -0.90
C ARG A 177 -16.79 -2.30 -2.28
N PRO A 178 -17.49 -2.79 -3.32
CA PRO A 178 -17.41 -2.27 -4.71
C PRO A 178 -17.66 -0.76 -4.85
N SER A 179 -18.53 -0.19 -4.01
CA SER A 179 -18.88 1.25 -4.06
C SER A 179 -17.79 2.20 -3.58
N VAL A 180 -16.83 1.72 -2.77
CA VAL A 180 -15.69 2.51 -2.28
C VAL A 180 -14.53 2.49 -3.30
N ARG A 181 -14.39 1.39 -4.05
CA ARG A 181 -13.36 1.25 -5.10
C ARG A 181 -13.55 2.20 -6.27
N SER A 182 -14.79 2.47 -6.68
CA SER A 182 -15.04 3.30 -7.85
C SER A 182 -14.74 4.80 -7.64
N ARG A 183 -14.55 5.25 -6.39
CA ARG A 183 -14.39 6.67 -6.02
C ARG A 183 -13.08 6.99 -5.29
N PHE A 184 -12.25 5.99 -4.99
CA PHE A 184 -10.99 6.21 -4.27
C PHE A 184 -9.90 6.62 -5.26
N GLY A 185 -9.21 7.71 -4.95
CA GLY A 185 -8.19 8.33 -5.81
C GLY A 185 -8.71 9.36 -6.81
N GLN A 186 -10.01 9.68 -6.80
CA GLN A 186 -10.61 10.66 -7.73
C GLN A 186 -10.61 12.09 -7.18
N ASP A 187 -10.52 12.24 -5.86
CA ASP A 187 -10.66 13.53 -5.17
C ASP A 187 -9.29 14.05 -4.69
N GLU A 188 -9.25 15.24 -4.06
CA GLU A 188 -8.01 15.80 -3.53
C GLU A 188 -7.42 14.94 -2.39
N ALA A 189 -6.11 15.04 -2.16
CA ALA A 189 -5.41 14.19 -1.21
C ALA A 189 -6.03 14.22 0.21
N HIS A 190 -6.41 15.40 0.69
CA HIS A 190 -7.08 15.58 1.98
C HIS A 190 -8.44 14.87 2.02
N GLU A 191 -9.20 14.94 0.93
CA GLU A 191 -10.52 14.31 0.81
C GLU A 191 -10.40 12.78 0.79
N GLU A 192 -9.38 12.23 0.13
CA GLU A 192 -9.10 10.79 0.12
C GLU A 192 -8.71 10.25 1.50
N VAL A 193 -7.91 11.02 2.26
CA VAL A 193 -7.61 10.72 3.66
C VAL A 193 -8.89 10.77 4.50
N GLY A 194 -9.71 11.81 4.32
CA GLY A 194 -11.00 11.95 4.99
C GLY A 194 -11.94 10.76 4.75
N LYS A 195 -12.08 10.30 3.51
CA LYS A 195 -12.88 9.11 3.16
C LYS A 195 -12.43 7.85 3.92
N LEU A 196 -11.13 7.67 4.10
CA LEU A 196 -10.60 6.51 4.83
C LEU A 196 -10.85 6.62 6.32
N LEU A 197 -10.67 7.81 6.89
CA LEU A 197 -10.91 8.06 8.32
C LEU A 197 -12.38 7.87 8.73
N LEU A 198 -13.33 7.99 7.79
CA LEU A 198 -14.74 7.67 8.04
C LEU A 198 -15.01 6.17 8.21
N ARG A 199 -14.04 5.30 7.92
CA ARG A 199 -14.17 3.86 8.13
C ARG A 199 -13.71 3.48 9.54
N SER A 200 -14.48 2.63 10.21
CA SER A 200 -14.20 2.20 11.59
C SER A 200 -12.84 1.51 11.75
N ASP A 201 -12.36 0.81 10.73
CA ASP A 201 -11.06 0.12 10.74
C ASP A 201 -9.85 1.05 10.61
N TYR A 202 -10.07 2.32 10.22
CA TYR A 202 -9.05 3.38 10.22
C TYR A 202 -9.22 4.30 11.43
N GLU A 203 -10.47 4.67 11.77
CA GLU A 203 -10.78 5.50 12.95
C GLU A 203 -10.19 4.89 14.25
N ALA A 204 -10.25 3.56 14.38
CA ALA A 204 -9.69 2.84 15.52
C ALA A 204 -8.19 3.06 15.71
N GLU A 205 -7.44 3.26 14.62
CA GLU A 205 -5.99 3.45 14.61
C GLU A 205 -5.59 4.91 14.90
N VAL A 206 -6.53 5.87 14.82
CA VAL A 206 -6.24 7.29 15.06
C VAL A 206 -6.00 7.54 16.55
N PRO A 207 -4.82 8.05 16.95
CA PRO A 207 -4.56 8.48 18.32
C PRO A 207 -5.58 9.50 18.81
N ALA A 208 -6.00 9.40 20.08
CA ALA A 208 -7.01 10.27 20.67
C ALA A 208 -6.69 11.78 20.48
N ALA A 209 -5.41 12.14 20.56
CA ALA A 209 -4.92 13.50 20.36
C ALA A 209 -5.24 14.10 18.98
N TYR A 210 -5.58 13.28 17.98
CA TYR A 210 -5.86 13.72 16.60
C TYR A 210 -7.34 13.64 16.22
N ARG A 211 -8.21 13.13 17.11
CA ARG A 211 -9.63 12.87 16.83
C ARG A 211 -10.52 14.12 16.82
N ASP A 212 -10.10 15.20 17.47
CA ASP A 212 -10.88 16.46 17.56
C ASP A 212 -10.89 17.21 16.23
N GLY A 213 -11.74 16.76 15.30
CA GLY A 213 -11.92 17.35 13.96
C GLY A 213 -12.25 16.36 12.84
N VAL A 214 -12.43 15.06 13.14
CA VAL A 214 -13.12 14.15 12.20
C VAL A 214 -14.61 14.52 12.23
N SER A 215 -14.98 15.59 11.51
CA SER A 215 -16.35 16.07 11.45
C SER A 215 -17.26 14.97 10.89
N ARG A 216 -18.11 14.41 11.75
CA ARG A 216 -19.26 13.58 11.37
C ARG A 216 -20.35 14.43 10.70
N ASN A 217 -20.05 15.10 9.59
CA ASN A 217 -21.10 15.75 8.79
C ASN A 217 -21.65 14.76 7.76
N GLY A 218 -22.29 13.71 8.30
CA GLY A 218 -23.18 12.80 7.59
C GLY A 218 -24.58 12.85 8.19
N SER A 219 -25.08 14.03 8.56
CA SER A 219 -26.48 14.22 8.94
C SER A 219 -27.32 14.39 7.69
N CYS A 220 -27.99 13.33 7.25
CA CYS A 220 -29.19 13.43 6.45
C CYS A 220 -30.16 14.44 7.08
N ARG A 221 -30.29 15.63 6.50
CA ARG A 221 -31.48 16.46 6.69
C ARG A 221 -32.57 15.95 5.76
N SER A 222 -33.32 14.98 6.26
CA SER A 222 -34.75 14.88 5.93
C SER A 222 -35.45 15.99 6.71
N SER A 223 -36.06 16.95 6.01
CA SER A 223 -37.21 17.77 6.44
C SER A 223 -37.47 18.91 5.45
N ARG A 224 -38.27 18.65 4.43
CA ARG A 224 -39.54 19.33 4.11
C ARG A 224 -40.02 18.91 2.73
#